data_AF-A0AA97GYX9-F1
#
_entry.id   AF-A0AA97GYX9-F1
#
_cell.length_a   1.000
_cell.length_b   1.000
_cell.length_c   1.000
_cell.angle_alpha   90.00
_cell.angle_beta   90.00
_cell.angle_gamma   90.00
#
_symmetry.space_group_name_H-M   'P 1'
#
loop_
_entity.id
_entity.type
_entity.pdbx_description
1 polymer ?
#
loop_
_entity_poly.entity_id
_entity_poly.type
_entity_poly.pdbx_seq_one_letter_code
_entity_poly.pdbx_strand_id
1 'polypeptide(L)' 'MKKALLALILAPVLTMSASNAIANEAPEASAEMIKEYTEMCLNWAKDDDISNDELKPYVLKCVNDELEAEGYKKVNDVQI' A
#
# COMPACT_ATOMS: atom_id res chain seq x y z
N MET A 1 -57.56 -13.53 -36.37
CA MET A 1 -56.97 -14.79 -35.86
C MET A 1 -55.78 -14.44 -34.99
N LYS A 2 -55.80 -14.88 -33.73
CA LYS A 2 -54.74 -14.68 -32.75
C LYS A 2 -53.55 -15.57 -33.14
N LYS A 3 -52.36 -15.00 -33.35
CA LYS A 3 -51.10 -15.76 -33.35
C LYS A 3 -50.12 -15.02 -32.46
N ALA A 4 -50.12 -15.43 -31.20
CA ALA A 4 -49.03 -15.13 -30.29
C ALA A 4 -47.80 -15.90 -30.75
N LEU A 5 -46.68 -15.21 -30.94
CA LEU A 5 -45.35 -15.83 -30.92
C LEU A 5 -44.43 -14.88 -30.16
N LEU A 6 -44.03 -15.37 -29.00
CA LEU A 6 -43.11 -14.77 -28.03
C LEU A 6 -41.74 -14.59 -28.67
N ALA A 7 -41.28 -13.34 -28.81
CA ALA A 7 -39.88 -13.07 -29.08
C ALA A 7 -39.13 -13.05 -27.74
N LEU A 8 -38.30 -14.07 -27.51
CA LEU A 8 -37.40 -14.14 -26.35
C LEU A 8 -36.45 -12.94 -26.36
N ILE A 9 -36.54 -12.11 -25.32
CA ILE A 9 -35.54 -11.09 -25.02
C ILE A 9 -34.37 -11.81 -24.35
N LEU A 10 -33.34 -12.16 -25.12
CA LEU A 10 -32.06 -12.62 -24.57
C LEU A 10 -31.34 -11.42 -23.97
N ALA A 11 -31.60 -11.14 -22.70
CA ALA A 11 -30.79 -10.19 -21.93
C ALA A 11 -29.42 -10.84 -21.64
N PRO A 12 -28.29 -10.23 -22.04
CA PRO A 12 -26.99 -10.69 -21.59
C PRO A 12 -26.88 -10.45 -20.09
N VAL A 13 -26.90 -11.53 -19.31
CA VAL A 13 -26.55 -11.49 -17.90
C VAL A 13 -25.05 -11.22 -17.83
N LEU A 14 -24.68 -9.95 -17.67
CA LEU A 14 -23.33 -9.56 -17.24
C LEU A 14 -23.14 -10.12 -15.83
N THR A 15 -22.63 -11.33 -15.73
CA THR A 15 -22.12 -11.87 -14.47
C THR A 15 -20.82 -11.14 -14.18
N MET A 16 -20.95 -10.01 -13.48
CA MET A 16 -19.81 -9.32 -12.90
C MET A 16 -19.30 -10.22 -11.77
N SER A 17 -18.28 -11.02 -12.06
CA SER A 17 -17.56 -11.77 -11.03
C SER A 17 -16.94 -10.73 -10.10
N ALA A 18 -17.56 -10.56 -8.93
CA ALA A 18 -16.96 -9.86 -7.82
C ALA A 18 -15.71 -10.65 -7.44
N SER A 19 -14.55 -10.18 -7.90
CA SER A 19 -13.28 -10.57 -7.32
C SER A 19 -13.34 -10.15 -5.87
N ASN A 20 -13.61 -11.11 -4.99
CA ASN A 20 -13.38 -10.92 -3.56
C ASN A 20 -11.89 -10.64 -3.43
N ALA A 21 -11.53 -9.36 -3.32
CA ALA A 21 -10.20 -8.95 -2.91
C ALA A 21 -10.04 -9.54 -1.51
N ILE A 22 -9.40 -10.71 -1.43
CA ILE A 22 -8.86 -11.20 -0.17
C ILE A 22 -7.86 -10.11 0.21
N ALA A 23 -8.19 -9.33 1.25
CA ALA A 23 -7.26 -8.38 1.84
C ALA A 23 -6.11 -9.20 2.42
N ASN A 24 -5.14 -9.53 1.56
CA ASN A 24 -3.89 -10.12 1.99
C ASN A 24 -3.17 -9.00 2.72
N GLU A 25 -3.17 -9.05 4.05
CA GLU A 25 -2.46 -8.07 4.85
C GLU A 25 -1.00 -8.03 4.39
N ALA A 26 -0.47 -6.83 4.17
CA ALA A 26 0.94 -6.64 3.87
C ALA A 26 1.81 -7.38 4.91
N PRO A 27 2.92 -8.03 4.53
CA PRO A 27 3.83 -8.62 5.50
C PRO A 27 4.50 -7.55 6.38
N GLU A 28 4.98 -7.97 7.54
CA GLU A 28 5.93 -7.17 8.33
C GLU A 28 7.32 -7.26 7.69
N ALA A 29 8.04 -6.14 7.67
CA ALA A 29 9.43 -6.10 7.21
C ALA A 29 10.39 -6.69 8.26
N SER A 30 11.57 -7.13 7.81
CA SER A 30 12.61 -7.58 8.73
C SER A 30 13.20 -6.40 9.49
N ALA A 31 13.72 -6.66 10.69
CA ALA A 31 14.43 -5.64 11.46
C ALA A 31 15.67 -5.10 10.73
N GLU A 32 16.32 -5.93 9.92
CA GLU A 32 17.45 -5.54 9.07
C GLU A 32 17.02 -4.54 7.99
N MET A 33 15.92 -4.81 7.28
CA MET A 33 15.38 -3.90 6.26
C MET A 33 14.97 -2.56 6.87
N ILE A 34 14.29 -2.57 8.02
CA ILE A 34 13.93 -1.33 8.74
C ILE A 34 15.18 -0.55 9.11
N LYS A 35 16.25 -1.22 9.55
CA LYS A 35 17.54 -0.60 9.86
C LYS A 35 18.19 0.01 8.60
N GLU A 36 18.21 -0.71 7.48
CA GLU A 36 18.78 -0.23 6.22
C GLU A 36 18.04 1.02 5.72
N TYR A 37 16.71 1.01 5.72
CA TYR A 37 15.92 2.19 5.37
C TYR A 37 16.11 3.34 6.35
N THR A 38 16.24 3.06 7.64
CA THR A 38 16.54 4.08 8.66
C THR A 38 17.89 4.76 8.36
N GLU A 39 18.94 4.00 8.06
CA GLU A 39 20.26 4.52 7.71
C GLU A 39 20.25 5.34 6.41
N MET A 40 19.51 4.88 5.40
CA MET A 40 19.30 5.60 4.14
C MET A 40 18.59 6.94 4.38
N CYS A 41 17.45 6.91 5.08
CA CYS A 41 16.65 8.10 5.40
C CYS A 41 17.40 9.09 6.29
N LEU A 42 18.28 8.63 7.18
CA LEU A 42 19.17 9.50 7.96
C LEU A 42 20.19 10.23 7.08
N ASN A 43 20.65 9.61 6.00
CA ASN A 43 21.56 10.27 5.06
C ASN A 43 20.81 11.33 4.23
N TRP A 44 19.60 11.02 3.76
CA TRP A 44 18.77 12.02 3.06
C TRP A 44 18.38 13.19 3.98
N ALA A 45 18.08 12.92 5.25
CA ALA A 45 17.81 13.98 6.22
C ALA A 45 19.00 14.94 6.39
N LYS A 46 20.24 14.43 6.33
CA LYS A 46 21.45 15.27 6.36
C LYS A 46 21.61 16.08 5.09
N ASP A 47 21.38 15.47 3.93
CA ASP A 47 21.47 16.14 2.63
C ASP A 47 20.41 17.26 2.49
N ASP A 48 19.23 17.05 3.10
CA ASP A 48 18.11 17.99 3.15
C ASP A 48 18.23 19.04 4.28
N ASP A 49 19.31 19.01 5.08
CA ASP A 49 19.55 19.89 6.24
C ASP A 49 18.37 19.90 7.25
N ILE A 50 17.80 18.71 7.50
CA ILE A 50 16.71 18.53 8.46
C ILE A 50 17.21 18.78 9.89
N SER A 51 16.50 19.64 10.61
CA SER A 51 16.83 19.98 12.00
C SER A 51 16.64 18.79 12.97
N ASN A 52 17.38 18.79 14.08
CA ASN A 52 17.27 17.71 15.08
C ASN A 52 15.85 17.54 15.65
N ASP A 53 15.09 18.64 15.79
CA ASP A 53 13.71 18.61 16.29
C ASP A 53 12.74 17.95 15.29
N GLU A 54 13.10 17.94 14.00
CA GLU A 54 12.31 17.37 12.90
C GLU A 54 12.84 16.02 12.42
N LEU A 55 14.03 15.62 12.85
CA LEU A 55 14.74 14.44 12.36
C LEU A 55 13.93 13.16 12.56
N LYS A 56 13.41 12.91 13.76
CA LYS A 56 12.65 11.68 14.05
C LYS A 56 11.35 11.57 13.23
N PRO A 57 10.49 12.61 13.17
CA PRO A 57 9.34 12.63 12.27
C PRO A 57 9.70 12.44 10.79
N TYR A 58 10.76 13.08 10.31
CA TYR A 58 11.23 12.95 8.92
C TYR A 58 11.63 11.50 8.61
N VAL A 59 12.50 10.92 9.44
CA VAL A 59 13.01 9.56 9.21
C VAL A 59 11.89 8.53 9.30
N LEU A 60 10.97 8.66 10.27
CA LEU A 60 9.82 7.76 10.40
C LEU A 60 8.92 7.81 9.15
N LYS A 61 8.67 9.02 8.61
CA LYS A 61 7.90 9.17 7.38
C LYS A 61 8.62 8.50 6.22
N CYS A 62 9.89 8.82 6.02
CA CYS A 62 10.71 8.26 4.95
C CYS A 62 10.72 6.71 4.99
N VAL A 63 11.02 6.10 6.14
CA VAL A 63 11.00 4.64 6.30
C VAL A 63 9.64 4.04 5.95
N ASN A 64 8.54 4.69 6.36
CA ASN A 64 7.19 4.22 6.05
C ASN A 64 6.81 4.37 4.58
N ASP A 65 7.35 5.37 3.88
CA ASP A 65 7.17 5.53 2.44
C ASP A 65 7.90 4.42 1.67
N GLU A 66 9.14 4.08 2.07
CA GLU A 66 9.91 2.96 1.49
C GLU A 66 9.25 1.59 1.76
N LEU A 67 8.79 1.35 2.99
CA LEU A 67 8.08 0.12 3.34
C LEU A 67 6.79 -0.04 2.52
N GLU A 68 6.01 1.02 2.36
CA GLU A 68 4.77 0.99 1.59
C GLU A 68 5.04 0.76 0.09
N ALA A 69 6.11 1.36 -0.46
CA ALA A 69 6.52 1.14 -1.85
C ALA A 69 6.89 -0.33 -2.14
N GLU A 70 7.50 -1.00 -1.16
CA GLU A 70 7.87 -2.42 -1.24
C GLU A 70 6.76 -3.38 -0.77
N GLY A 71 5.60 -2.85 -0.38
CA GLY A 71 4.42 -3.63 -0.02
C GLY A 71 4.43 -4.20 1.40
N TYR A 72 5.19 -3.60 2.32
CA TYR A 72 5.24 -3.95 3.75
C TYR A 72 4.29 -3.09 4.61
N LYS A 73 4.00 -3.58 5.81
CA LYS A 73 3.32 -2.79 6.86
C LYS A 73 4.20 -1.63 7.32
N LYS A 74 3.55 -0.50 7.62
CA LYS A 74 4.17 0.66 8.29
C LYS A 74 4.58 0.32 9.72
N VAL A 75 5.64 0.97 10.19
CA VAL A 75 6.11 0.93 11.57
C VAL A 75 5.67 2.17 12.33
N ASN A 76 5.54 2.02 13.65
CA ASN A 76 5.16 3.13 14.54
C ASN A 76 6.36 3.90 15.09
N ASP A 77 7.56 3.32 15.02
CA ASP A 77 8.78 3.93 15.52
C ASP A 77 10.02 3.42 14.78
N VAL A 78 11.08 4.21 14.82
CA VAL A 78 12.41 3.90 14.29
C VAL A 78 13.46 4.29 15.34
N GLN A 79 14.54 3.51 15.44
CA GLN A 79 15.65 3.78 16.35
C GLN A 79 16.69 4.64 15.64
N ILE A 80 16.87 5.88 16.12
CA ILE A 80 17.86 6.86 15.63
C ILE A 80 18.55 7.57 16.79
#